data_AF-A0A7G1IEM7-F1
#
_entry.id   AF-A0A7G1IEM7-F1
#
_cell.length_a   1.000
_cell.length_b   1.000
_cell.length_c   1.000
_cell.angle_alpha   90.00
_cell.angle_beta   90.00
_cell.angle_gamma   90.00
#
_symmetry.space_group_name_H-M   'P 1'
#
loop_
_entity.id
_entity.type
_entity.pdbx_description
1 polymer ?
#
loop_
_entity_poly.entity_id
_entity_poly.type
_entity_poly.pdbx_seq_one_letter_code
_entity_poly.pdbx_strand_id
1 'polypeptide(L)'
;MKPRIAYTKPSITELEVRYAADAAANGWGERCYEYIQRFESAFKAHLGVKHAIATSSCTGALHMGMAALGIGPGDEVIMADTNWIATAAPIVHLGAKPIFVDIVPESWCIDPELAEAAITPRTKAIVAVHLYGNLCEMDRLLAVGQKHGIPVIEDAAEAIGSIYHGKRAGAMGCFGTFSFHGTKTITTGEGGMFVTNDDNLYEEVLTLSNHGRAQPDQAVLAGCGGLQVQNVEHPGSHRLRTGGAYR
;
A
#
# COMPACT_ATOMS: atom_id res chain seq x y z
N MET A 1 -15.80 -27.77 -28.08
CA MET A 1 -14.49 -27.31 -27.56
C MET A 1 -14.23 -27.99 -26.21
N LYS A 2 -13.00 -28.38 -25.91
CA LYS A 2 -12.65 -28.82 -24.54
C LYS A 2 -12.88 -27.65 -23.57
N PRO A 3 -13.46 -27.89 -22.38
CA PRO A 3 -13.61 -26.82 -21.38
C PRO A 3 -12.23 -26.31 -20.96
N ARG A 4 -12.05 -24.98 -20.93
CA ARG A 4 -10.82 -24.35 -20.44
C ARG A 4 -10.82 -24.37 -18.91
N ILE A 5 -9.72 -24.83 -18.31
CA ILE A 5 -9.49 -24.71 -16.87
C ILE A 5 -8.80 -23.36 -16.64
N ALA A 6 -9.44 -22.47 -15.90
CA ALA A 6 -8.87 -21.17 -15.58
C ALA A 6 -7.87 -21.31 -14.43
N TYR A 7 -6.71 -20.64 -14.53
CA TYR A 7 -5.73 -20.59 -13.44
C TYR A 7 -6.26 -19.79 -12.24
N THR A 8 -7.01 -18.71 -12.48
CA THR A 8 -7.75 -17.98 -11.44
C THR A 8 -9.13 -17.56 -11.95
N LYS A 9 -10.08 -17.38 -11.03
CA LYS A 9 -11.37 -16.74 -11.28
C LYS A 9 -11.89 -16.14 -9.97
N PRO A 10 -12.28 -14.85 -9.93
CA PRO A 10 -12.92 -14.27 -8.76
C PRO A 10 -14.16 -15.04 -8.30
N SER A 11 -14.29 -15.21 -6.98
CA SER A 11 -15.51 -15.72 -6.35
C SER A 11 -16.41 -14.54 -5.95
N ILE A 12 -17.19 -14.04 -6.90
CA ILE A 12 -18.14 -12.94 -6.69
C ILE A 12 -19.54 -13.52 -6.43
N THR A 13 -20.13 -13.15 -5.31
CA THR A 13 -21.48 -13.54 -4.88
C THR A 13 -22.44 -12.35 -4.93
N GLU A 14 -23.71 -12.58 -4.59
CA GLU A 14 -24.70 -11.51 -4.45
C GLU A 14 -24.35 -10.47 -3.37
N LEU A 15 -23.45 -10.79 -2.43
CA LEU A 15 -23.02 -9.83 -1.43
C LEU A 15 -22.15 -8.73 -2.04
N GLU A 16 -21.12 -9.10 -2.81
CA GLU A 16 -20.23 -8.16 -3.47
C GLU A 16 -20.99 -7.29 -4.48
N VAL A 17 -21.92 -7.90 -5.24
CA VAL A 17 -22.78 -7.18 -6.20
C VAL A 17 -23.62 -6.12 -5.49
N ARG A 18 -24.25 -6.48 -4.36
CA ARG A 18 -25.06 -5.53 -3.59
C ARG A 18 -24.24 -4.40 -2.98
N TYR A 19 -23.04 -4.67 -2.46
CA TYR A 19 -22.17 -3.62 -1.94
C TYR A 19 -21.67 -2.68 -3.03
N ALA A 20 -21.30 -3.20 -4.20
CA ALA A 20 -20.93 -2.36 -5.35
C ALA A 20 -22.11 -1.48 -5.80
N ALA A 21 -23.32 -2.05 -5.89
CA ALA A 21 -24.52 -1.31 -6.28
C ALA A 21 -24.91 -0.24 -5.24
N ASP A 22 -24.88 -0.55 -3.94
CA ASP A 22 -25.19 0.45 -2.90
C ASP A 22 -24.13 1.54 -2.84
N ALA A 23 -22.83 1.21 -2.93
CA ALA A 23 -21.77 2.21 -2.98
C ALA A 23 -21.94 3.16 -4.17
N ALA A 24 -22.27 2.63 -5.35
CA ALA A 24 -22.51 3.43 -6.54
C ALA A 24 -23.76 4.32 -6.45
N ALA A 25 -24.83 3.83 -5.81
CA ALA A 25 -26.08 4.58 -5.66
C ALA A 25 -26.02 5.60 -4.51
N ASN A 26 -25.40 5.22 -3.39
CA ASN A 26 -25.61 5.87 -2.09
C ASN A 26 -24.31 6.22 -1.35
N GLY A 27 -23.13 5.89 -1.87
CA GLY A 27 -21.82 6.15 -1.24
C GLY A 27 -21.31 7.59 -1.38
N TRP A 28 -22.22 8.56 -1.47
CA TRP A 28 -21.91 9.96 -1.79
C TRP A 28 -22.42 10.90 -0.69
N GLY A 29 -21.99 12.17 -0.72
CA GLY A 29 -22.44 13.18 0.24
C GLY A 29 -22.01 12.83 1.66
N GLU A 30 -22.95 12.78 2.61
CA GLU A 30 -22.66 12.42 4.01
C GLU A 30 -22.07 11.02 4.19
N ARG A 31 -22.29 10.12 3.22
CA ARG A 31 -21.75 8.76 3.21
C ARG A 31 -20.43 8.66 2.43
N CYS A 32 -19.82 9.79 2.06
CA CYS A 32 -18.47 9.84 1.50
C CYS A 32 -17.53 8.99 2.37
N TYR A 33 -16.71 8.15 1.73
CA TYR A 33 -15.72 7.30 2.39
C TYR A 33 -16.24 6.20 3.32
N GLU A 34 -17.55 6.04 3.52
CA GLU A 34 -18.09 5.00 4.43
C GLU A 34 -17.57 3.60 4.07
N TYR A 35 -17.62 3.26 2.78
CA TYR A 35 -17.20 1.96 2.26
C TYR A 35 -15.70 1.70 2.43
N ILE A 36 -14.87 2.71 2.14
CA ILE A 36 -13.41 2.57 2.26
C ILE A 36 -13.01 2.46 3.73
N GLN A 37 -13.60 3.27 4.61
CA GLN A 37 -13.35 3.22 6.06
C GLN A 37 -13.79 1.90 6.69
N ARG A 38 -14.93 1.36 6.24
CA ARG A 38 -15.40 0.02 6.66
C ARG A 38 -14.42 -1.06 6.21
N PHE A 39 -13.90 -0.97 4.99
CA PHE A 39 -12.92 -1.94 4.48
C PHE A 39 -11.59 -1.86 5.24
N GLU A 40 -11.04 -0.66 5.40
CA GLU A 40 -9.81 -0.42 6.18
C GLU A 40 -9.96 -0.90 7.63
N SER A 41 -11.10 -0.60 8.29
CA SER A 41 -11.36 -1.04 9.67
C SER A 41 -11.44 -2.56 9.80
N ALA A 42 -12.12 -3.22 8.86
CA ALA A 42 -12.17 -4.69 8.82
C ALA A 42 -10.78 -5.30 8.58
N PHE A 43 -9.96 -4.66 7.73
CA PHE A 43 -8.61 -5.10 7.43
C PHE A 43 -7.67 -4.96 8.63
N LYS A 44 -7.75 -3.83 9.34
CA LYS A 44 -7.04 -3.61 10.62
C LYS A 44 -7.39 -4.68 11.64
N ALA A 45 -8.69 -4.96 11.83
CA ALA A 45 -9.16 -5.99 12.74
C ALA A 45 -8.70 -7.39 12.33
N HIS A 46 -8.71 -7.69 11.02
CA HIS A 46 -8.22 -8.97 10.50
C HIS A 46 -6.74 -9.18 10.82
N LEU A 47 -5.89 -8.18 10.56
CA LEU A 47 -4.44 -8.28 10.74
C LEU A 47 -3.98 -8.06 12.18
N GLY A 48 -4.75 -7.35 13.00
CA GLY A 48 -4.31 -6.88 14.32
C GLY A 48 -3.32 -5.71 14.25
N VAL A 49 -3.50 -4.81 13.28
CA VAL A 49 -2.65 -3.62 13.07
C VAL A 49 -3.40 -2.33 13.39
N LYS A 50 -2.67 -1.26 13.71
CA LYS A 50 -3.26 0.04 14.06
C LYS A 50 -3.81 0.82 12.88
N HIS A 51 -3.12 0.74 11.73
CA HIS A 51 -3.37 1.61 10.58
C HIS A 51 -3.51 0.84 9.28
N ALA A 52 -4.41 1.30 8.44
CA ALA A 52 -4.63 0.79 7.09
C ALA A 52 -5.06 1.95 6.18
N ILE A 53 -4.54 1.97 4.96
CA ILE A 53 -4.91 2.93 3.91
C ILE A 53 -5.20 2.11 2.65
N ALA A 54 -6.45 2.13 2.18
CA ALA A 54 -6.81 1.51 0.92
C ALA A 54 -6.27 2.36 -0.24
N THR A 55 -5.67 1.68 -1.21
CA THR A 55 -5.02 2.31 -2.37
C THR A 55 -5.59 1.77 -3.67
N SER A 56 -5.30 2.44 -4.79
CA SER A 56 -5.70 1.98 -6.11
C SER A 56 -4.96 0.73 -6.58
N SER A 57 -3.82 0.39 -5.98
CA SER A 57 -3.02 -0.80 -6.29
C SER A 57 -1.98 -1.09 -5.20
N CYS A 58 -1.53 -2.35 -5.11
CA CYS A 58 -0.39 -2.73 -4.25
C CYS A 58 0.88 -1.97 -4.64
N THR A 59 1.12 -1.78 -5.95
CA THR A 59 2.24 -0.98 -6.46
C THR A 59 2.22 0.44 -5.90
N GLY A 60 1.05 1.08 -5.86
CA GLY A 60 0.87 2.41 -5.28
C GLY A 60 1.12 2.41 -3.77
N ALA A 61 0.67 1.37 -3.05
CA ALA A 61 0.93 1.22 -1.62
C ALA A 61 2.43 1.09 -1.32
N LEU A 62 3.15 0.25 -2.07
CA LEU A 62 4.61 0.11 -1.97
C LEU A 62 5.31 1.43 -2.27
N HIS A 63 4.89 2.11 -3.34
CA HIS A 63 5.49 3.39 -3.74
C HIS A 63 5.34 4.46 -2.67
N MET A 64 4.14 4.67 -2.11
CA MET A 64 3.93 5.65 -1.05
C MET A 64 4.65 5.26 0.25
N GLY A 65 4.63 3.98 0.64
CA GLY A 65 5.35 3.50 1.81
C GLY A 65 6.86 3.69 1.70
N MET A 66 7.44 3.37 0.55
CA MET A 66 8.88 3.58 0.29
C MET A 66 9.24 5.07 0.24
N ALA A 67 8.39 5.91 -0.37
CA ALA A 67 8.58 7.35 -0.38
C ALA A 67 8.58 7.94 1.04
N ALA A 68 7.66 7.47 1.90
CA ALA A 68 7.56 7.90 3.29
C ALA A 68 8.75 7.43 4.15
N LEU A 69 9.43 6.33 3.79
CA LEU A 69 10.72 5.93 4.36
C LEU A 69 11.90 6.79 3.86
N GLY A 70 11.65 7.73 2.94
CA GLY A 70 12.65 8.58 2.33
C GLY A 70 13.58 7.82 1.37
N ILE A 71 13.10 6.74 0.74
CA ILE A 71 13.84 6.03 -0.31
C ILE A 71 13.87 6.91 -1.56
N GLY A 72 15.07 7.12 -2.11
CA GLY A 72 15.26 7.97 -3.28
C GLY A 72 16.58 7.74 -4.03
N PRO A 73 17.03 8.73 -4.83
CA PRO A 73 18.25 8.62 -5.62
C PRO A 73 19.49 8.32 -4.78
N GLY A 74 20.20 7.27 -5.17
CA GLY A 74 21.42 6.81 -4.47
C GLY A 74 21.18 5.74 -3.42
N ASP A 75 19.92 5.44 -3.07
CA ASP A 75 19.58 4.35 -2.16
C ASP A 75 19.54 2.99 -2.87
N GLU A 76 19.80 1.94 -2.10
CA GLU A 76 19.69 0.54 -2.52
C GLU A 76 18.57 -0.15 -1.73
N VAL A 77 17.75 -0.96 -2.40
CA VAL A 77 16.68 -1.74 -1.77
C VAL A 77 16.85 -3.21 -2.15
N ILE A 78 17.02 -4.06 -1.14
CA ILE A 78 17.32 -5.48 -1.34
C ILE A 78 16.01 -6.28 -1.47
N MET A 79 15.94 -7.18 -2.44
CA MET A 79 14.79 -8.07 -2.65
C MET A 79 15.19 -9.36 -3.38
N ALA A 80 14.36 -10.40 -3.30
CA ALA A 80 14.53 -11.60 -4.12
C ALA A 80 14.43 -11.29 -5.62
N ASP A 81 15.18 -11.98 -6.47
CA ASP A 81 15.06 -11.90 -7.94
C ASP A 81 13.77 -12.54 -8.48
N THR A 82 13.16 -13.43 -7.70
CA THR A 82 11.91 -14.14 -8.01
C THR A 82 10.75 -13.45 -7.31
N ASN A 83 10.03 -12.61 -8.05
CA ASN A 83 8.87 -11.85 -7.58
C ASN A 83 8.02 -11.34 -8.77
N TRP A 84 6.94 -10.61 -8.46
CA TRP A 84 6.24 -9.80 -9.47
C TRP A 84 6.87 -8.42 -9.62
N ILE A 85 7.11 -7.98 -10.86
CA ILE A 85 7.82 -6.72 -11.21
C ILE A 85 7.30 -5.47 -10.51
N ALA A 86 6.03 -5.46 -10.08
CA ALA A 86 5.45 -4.36 -9.32
C ALA A 86 6.11 -4.13 -7.95
N THR A 87 6.90 -5.07 -7.44
CA THR A 87 7.72 -4.88 -6.25
C THR A 87 8.94 -3.99 -6.54
N ALA A 88 9.60 -4.23 -7.68
CA ALA A 88 10.80 -3.52 -8.08
C ALA A 88 10.49 -2.15 -8.72
N ALA A 89 9.34 -2.01 -9.41
CA ALA A 89 9.00 -0.78 -10.11
C ALA A 89 8.95 0.47 -9.19
N PRO A 90 8.35 0.44 -7.98
CA PRO A 90 8.40 1.56 -7.03
C PRO A 90 9.81 2.00 -6.65
N ILE A 91 10.74 1.05 -6.47
CA ILE A 91 12.15 1.35 -6.15
C ILE A 91 12.75 2.20 -7.28
N VAL A 92 12.53 1.79 -8.53
CA VAL A 92 13.02 2.50 -9.71
C VAL A 92 12.30 3.85 -9.92
N HIS A 93 10.99 3.92 -9.69
CA HIS A 93 10.22 5.17 -9.81
C HIS A 93 10.71 6.25 -8.84
N LEU A 94 11.17 5.85 -7.65
CA LEU A 94 11.78 6.74 -6.66
C LEU A 94 13.24 7.12 -6.98
N GLY A 95 13.83 6.51 -8.02
CA GLY A 95 15.23 6.73 -8.40
C GLY A 95 16.24 5.91 -7.59
N ALA A 96 15.76 5.00 -6.74
CA ALA A 96 16.60 4.06 -6.01
C ALA A 96 16.98 2.85 -6.90
N LYS A 97 17.92 2.02 -6.42
CA LYS A 97 18.42 0.85 -7.12
C LYS A 97 17.93 -0.45 -6.45
N PRO A 98 17.21 -1.34 -7.16
CA PRO A 98 16.95 -2.68 -6.65
C PRO A 98 18.24 -3.51 -6.64
N ILE A 99 18.49 -4.18 -5.53
CA ILE A 99 19.58 -5.14 -5.35
C ILE A 99 18.95 -6.52 -5.22
N PHE A 100 19.17 -7.34 -6.24
CA PHE A 100 18.60 -8.69 -6.30
C PHE A 100 19.50 -9.69 -5.59
N VAL A 101 18.88 -10.54 -4.79
CA VAL A 101 19.50 -11.74 -4.18
C VAL A 101 18.66 -12.96 -4.50
N ASP A 102 19.25 -14.14 -4.35
CA ASP A 102 18.56 -15.41 -4.64
C ASP A 102 17.55 -15.77 -3.54
N ILE A 103 16.72 -16.77 -3.82
CA ILE A 103 15.69 -17.31 -2.95
C ILE A 103 16.14 -18.61 -2.27
N VAL A 104 15.48 -18.95 -1.16
CA VAL A 104 15.55 -20.30 -0.59
C VAL A 104 14.67 -21.24 -1.43
N PRO A 105 15.18 -22.32 -2.05
CA PRO A 105 14.44 -23.18 -2.98
C PRO A 105 13.17 -23.82 -2.40
N GLU A 106 13.15 -24.07 -1.10
CA GLU A 106 12.01 -24.68 -0.40
C GLU A 106 10.85 -23.71 -0.24
N SER A 107 11.17 -22.42 -0.05
CA SER A 107 10.17 -21.39 0.26
C SER A 107 9.82 -20.48 -0.91
N TRP A 108 10.74 -20.36 -1.87
CA TRP A 108 10.73 -19.40 -2.97
C TRP A 108 10.72 -17.94 -2.50
N CYS A 109 11.03 -17.72 -1.23
CA CYS A 109 11.17 -16.42 -0.61
C CYS A 109 12.66 -16.05 -0.53
N ILE A 110 12.92 -14.75 -0.36
CA ILE A 110 14.28 -14.20 -0.22
C ILE A 110 15.12 -14.97 0.81
N ASP A 111 16.37 -15.28 0.46
CA ASP A 111 17.33 -15.87 1.40
C ASP A 111 17.85 -14.80 2.38
N PRO A 112 17.63 -14.95 3.71
CA PRO A 112 18.08 -13.97 4.69
C PRO A 112 19.61 -13.80 4.75
N GLU A 113 20.38 -14.85 4.47
CA GLU A 113 21.85 -14.80 4.50
C GLU A 113 22.38 -14.01 3.31
N LEU A 114 21.82 -14.23 2.12
CA LEU A 114 22.17 -13.46 0.93
C LEU A 114 21.70 -12.01 1.05
N ALA A 115 20.53 -11.78 1.64
CA ALA A 115 20.04 -10.43 1.92
C ALA A 115 20.99 -9.69 2.86
N GLU A 116 21.45 -10.32 3.95
CA GLU A 116 22.42 -9.72 4.87
C GLU A 116 23.77 -9.46 4.19
N ALA A 117 24.27 -10.40 3.39
CA ALA A 117 25.53 -10.26 2.67
C ALA A 117 25.51 -9.16 1.60
N ALA A 118 24.33 -8.82 1.06
CA ALA A 118 24.15 -7.78 0.07
C ALA A 118 24.05 -6.35 0.65
N ILE A 119 24.02 -6.20 1.98
CA ILE A 119 23.93 -4.89 2.64
C ILE A 119 25.18 -4.05 2.35
N THR A 120 24.95 -2.80 1.94
CA THR A 120 25.97 -1.77 1.75
C THR A 120 25.61 -0.51 2.55
N PRO A 121 26.50 0.50 2.65
CA PRO A 121 26.16 1.80 3.23
C PRO A 121 25.00 2.54 2.53
N ARG A 122 24.61 2.12 1.31
CA ARG A 122 23.47 2.69 0.58
C ARG A 122 22.16 1.92 0.81
N THR A 123 22.20 0.77 1.48
CA THR A 123 20.99 -0.04 1.70
C THR A 123 20.01 0.68 2.61
N LYS A 124 18.82 0.94 2.09
CA LYS A 124 17.78 1.70 2.76
C LYS A 124 16.60 0.85 3.24
N ALA A 125 16.36 -0.30 2.61
CA ALA A 125 15.32 -1.25 3.00
C ALA A 125 15.60 -2.67 2.47
N ILE A 126 14.93 -3.66 3.06
CA ILE A 126 14.81 -5.02 2.55
C ILE A 126 13.31 -5.29 2.29
N VAL A 127 12.97 -5.84 1.13
CA VAL A 127 11.58 -6.23 0.79
C VAL A 127 11.41 -7.74 0.90
N ALA A 128 10.57 -8.16 1.84
CA ALA A 128 10.13 -9.53 2.03
C ALA A 128 8.86 -9.78 1.19
N VAL A 129 9.03 -10.39 0.01
CA VAL A 129 7.90 -10.79 -0.84
C VAL A 129 7.41 -12.17 -0.42
N HIS A 130 6.17 -12.23 0.05
CA HIS A 130 5.53 -13.48 0.48
C HIS A 130 4.91 -14.21 -0.72
N LEU A 131 5.76 -14.91 -1.47
CA LEU A 131 5.41 -15.48 -2.77
C LEU A 131 4.42 -16.64 -2.65
N TYR A 132 3.36 -16.63 -3.47
CA TYR A 132 2.34 -17.68 -3.54
C TYR A 132 1.65 -18.01 -2.21
N GLY A 133 1.66 -17.06 -1.27
CA GLY A 133 1.14 -17.23 0.08
C GLY A 133 2.10 -17.89 1.06
N ASN A 134 3.28 -18.30 0.60
CA ASN A 134 4.35 -18.72 1.49
C ASN A 134 5.03 -17.51 2.13
N LEU A 135 5.53 -17.69 3.35
CA LEU A 135 6.08 -16.59 4.14
C LEU A 135 7.60 -16.66 4.16
N CYS A 136 8.24 -15.49 4.07
CA CYS A 136 9.69 -15.37 4.23
C CYS A 136 10.07 -15.77 5.67
N GLU A 137 11.35 -16.07 5.90
CA GLU A 137 11.88 -16.27 7.25
C GLU A 137 11.93 -14.94 8.04
N MET A 138 10.76 -14.48 8.48
CA MET A 138 10.59 -13.14 9.03
C MET A 138 11.38 -12.90 10.31
N ASP A 139 11.51 -13.89 11.19
CA ASP A 139 12.31 -13.74 12.40
C ASP A 139 13.80 -13.45 12.05
N ARG A 140 14.33 -14.07 10.99
CA ARG A 140 15.70 -13.83 10.51
C ARG A 140 15.83 -12.47 9.82
N LEU A 141 14.92 -12.14 8.90
CA LEU A 141 14.96 -10.86 8.19
C LEU A 141 14.80 -9.67 9.16
N LEU A 142 13.90 -9.76 10.13
CA LEU A 142 13.73 -8.73 11.15
C LEU A 142 14.96 -8.60 12.05
N ALA A 143 15.62 -9.70 12.39
CA ALA A 143 16.88 -9.67 13.14
C ALA A 143 18.01 -8.98 12.34
N VAL A 144 18.12 -9.27 11.04
CA VAL A 144 19.05 -8.57 10.13
C VAL A 144 18.73 -7.07 10.06
N GLY A 145 17.46 -6.74 9.84
CA GLY A 145 17.00 -5.34 9.80
C GLY A 145 17.33 -4.58 11.09
N GLN A 146 17.06 -5.19 12.25
CA GLN A 146 17.38 -4.61 13.55
C GLN A 146 18.90 -4.41 13.74
N LYS A 147 19.70 -5.42 13.39
CA LYS A 147 21.17 -5.37 13.51
C LYS A 147 21.79 -4.22 12.71
N HIS A 148 21.24 -3.94 11.52
CA HIS A 148 21.78 -2.95 10.59
C HIS A 148 21.03 -1.61 10.60
N GLY A 149 19.94 -1.48 11.35
CA GLY A 149 19.07 -0.30 11.33
C GLY A 149 18.34 -0.13 9.98
N ILE A 150 18.04 -1.23 9.30
CA ILE A 150 17.39 -1.26 7.98
C ILE A 150 15.96 -1.77 8.13
N PRO A 151 14.94 -1.01 7.71
CA PRO A 151 13.55 -1.46 7.77
C PRO A 151 13.30 -2.65 6.83
N VAL A 152 12.45 -3.58 7.28
CA VAL A 152 11.92 -4.68 6.48
C VAL A 152 10.50 -4.35 6.05
N ILE A 153 10.26 -4.31 4.74
CA ILE A 153 8.97 -4.06 4.11
C ILE A 153 8.36 -5.41 3.74
N GLU A 154 7.08 -5.63 4.01
CA GLU A 154 6.38 -6.83 3.54
C GLU A 154 5.57 -6.55 2.27
N ASP A 155 5.91 -7.19 1.16
CA ASP A 155 4.97 -7.35 0.06
C ASP A 155 4.14 -8.62 0.28
N ALA A 156 2.96 -8.44 0.84
CA ALA A 156 2.00 -9.49 1.15
C ALA A 156 0.90 -9.60 0.08
N ALA A 157 1.16 -9.14 -1.16
CA ALA A 157 0.21 -9.19 -2.28
C ALA A 157 -0.41 -10.57 -2.52
N GLU A 158 0.29 -11.65 -2.15
CA GLU A 158 -0.12 -13.05 -2.37
C GLU A 158 -0.38 -13.81 -1.07
N ALA A 159 -0.28 -13.15 0.09
CA ALA A 159 -0.21 -13.81 1.39
C ALA A 159 -1.29 -13.39 2.39
N ILE A 160 -2.38 -12.77 1.90
CA ILE A 160 -3.52 -12.50 2.76
C ILE A 160 -4.07 -13.80 3.35
N GLY A 161 -4.14 -13.86 4.68
CA GLY A 161 -4.56 -15.03 5.43
C GLY A 161 -3.43 -15.93 5.93
N SER A 162 -2.21 -15.79 5.41
CA SER A 162 -1.04 -16.55 5.87
C SER A 162 -0.58 -16.11 7.26
N ILE A 163 -0.06 -17.06 8.05
CA ILE A 163 0.35 -16.86 9.45
C ILE A 163 1.75 -17.43 9.68
N TYR A 164 2.67 -16.60 10.17
CA TYR A 164 4.03 -16.96 10.58
C TYR A 164 4.15 -16.86 12.09
N HIS A 165 4.38 -17.99 12.78
CA HIS A 165 4.55 -18.04 14.25
C HIS A 165 3.47 -17.26 15.03
N GLY A 166 2.21 -17.36 14.58
CA GLY A 166 1.06 -16.66 15.19
C GLY A 166 0.86 -15.20 14.75
N LYS A 167 1.76 -14.64 13.95
CA LYS A 167 1.66 -13.29 13.36
C LYS A 167 1.16 -13.38 11.93
N ARG A 168 0.30 -12.47 11.51
CA ARG A 168 -0.24 -12.45 10.14
C ARG A 168 0.73 -11.78 9.18
N ALA A 169 0.75 -12.27 7.94
CA ALA A 169 1.48 -11.65 6.83
C ALA A 169 1.13 -10.16 6.71
N GLY A 170 2.12 -9.31 6.43
CA GLY A 170 1.96 -7.86 6.29
C GLY A 170 1.85 -7.09 7.60
N ALA A 171 1.95 -7.75 8.76
CA ALA A 171 1.82 -7.12 10.08
C ALA A 171 3.10 -7.18 10.94
N MET A 172 4.23 -7.61 10.36
CA MET A 172 5.47 -7.92 11.05
C MET A 172 6.60 -6.91 10.77
N GLY A 173 6.69 -6.40 9.54
CA GLY A 173 7.67 -5.41 9.09
C GLY A 173 7.31 -3.99 9.49
N CYS A 174 8.05 -3.00 8.97
CA CYS A 174 7.75 -1.59 9.17
C CYS A 174 6.39 -1.20 8.56
N PHE A 175 6.08 -1.78 7.40
CA PHE A 175 4.75 -1.74 6.80
C PHE A 175 4.56 -2.97 5.92
N GLY A 176 3.29 -3.29 5.67
CA GLY A 176 2.89 -4.33 4.73
C GLY A 176 2.00 -3.78 3.63
N THR A 177 2.02 -4.44 2.47
CA THR A 177 1.15 -4.09 1.34
C THR A 177 0.41 -5.29 0.79
N PHE A 178 -0.81 -5.06 0.30
CA PHE A 178 -1.67 -6.10 -0.27
C PHE A 178 -2.20 -5.69 -1.64
N SER A 179 -2.47 -6.69 -2.47
CA SER A 179 -3.07 -6.53 -3.79
C SER A 179 -4.48 -7.10 -3.81
N PHE A 180 -5.39 -6.37 -4.45
CA PHE A 180 -6.76 -6.79 -4.70
C PHE A 180 -7.06 -6.91 -6.21
N HIS A 181 -6.02 -7.14 -7.01
CA HIS A 181 -6.15 -7.46 -8.43
C HIS A 181 -7.04 -8.71 -8.65
N GLY A 182 -7.68 -8.82 -9.81
CA GLY A 182 -8.63 -9.89 -10.15
C GLY A 182 -8.12 -11.34 -10.01
N THR A 183 -6.81 -11.53 -9.88
CA THR A 183 -6.19 -12.86 -9.69
C THR A 183 -5.85 -13.17 -8.24
N LYS A 184 -6.03 -12.22 -7.30
CA LYS A 184 -5.63 -12.37 -5.90
C LYS A 184 -6.73 -13.02 -5.06
N THR A 185 -6.36 -13.54 -3.88
CA THR A 185 -7.25 -14.26 -2.96
C THR A 185 -8.48 -13.44 -2.55
N ILE A 186 -8.32 -12.14 -2.36
CA ILE A 186 -9.40 -11.16 -2.24
C ILE A 186 -9.25 -10.17 -3.38
N THR A 187 -10.35 -9.74 -4.00
CA THR A 187 -10.31 -8.81 -5.13
C THR A 187 -11.36 -7.71 -5.06
N THR A 188 -10.98 -6.53 -5.55
CA THR A 188 -11.83 -5.38 -5.83
C THR A 188 -11.79 -5.03 -7.33
N GLY A 189 -11.42 -6.00 -8.17
CA GLY A 189 -11.02 -5.78 -9.56
C GLY A 189 -9.59 -5.25 -9.63
N GLU A 190 -9.40 -4.01 -9.19
CA GLU A 190 -8.11 -3.37 -8.92
C GLU A 190 -8.14 -2.74 -7.53
N GLY A 191 -7.00 -2.74 -6.86
CA GLY A 191 -6.88 -2.16 -5.52
C GLY A 191 -5.64 -2.63 -4.77
N GLY A 192 -5.36 -1.94 -3.68
CA GLY A 192 -4.37 -2.36 -2.70
C GLY A 192 -4.67 -1.87 -1.30
N MET A 193 -3.82 -2.26 -0.37
CA MET A 193 -3.84 -1.80 1.01
C MET A 193 -2.42 -1.56 1.46
N PHE A 194 -2.19 -0.44 2.13
CA PHE A 194 -1.01 -0.19 2.96
C PHE A 194 -1.39 -0.40 4.41
N VAL A 195 -0.55 -1.06 5.21
CA VAL A 195 -0.77 -1.21 6.66
C VAL A 195 0.50 -0.97 7.45
N THR A 196 0.36 -0.43 8.66
CA THR A 196 1.48 -0.24 9.58
C THR A 196 1.00 -0.13 11.04
N ASN A 197 1.92 -0.25 11.98
CA ASN A 197 1.74 0.06 13.40
C ASN A 197 2.46 1.35 13.84
N ASP A 198 3.19 2.00 12.92
CA ASP A 198 3.90 3.25 13.14
C ASP A 198 2.98 4.44 12.80
N ASP A 199 2.69 5.26 13.81
CA ASP A 199 1.79 6.39 13.69
C ASP A 199 2.38 7.50 12.77
N ASN A 200 3.71 7.71 12.79
CA ASN A 200 4.35 8.72 11.96
C ASN A 200 4.37 8.28 10.50
N LEU A 201 4.73 7.02 10.25
CA LEU A 201 4.71 6.47 8.90
C LEU A 201 3.31 6.50 8.29
N TYR A 202 2.29 6.23 9.09
CA TYR A 202 0.90 6.35 8.67
C TYR A 202 0.54 7.77 8.22
N GLU A 203 0.87 8.80 9.02
CA GLU A 203 0.54 10.19 8.66
C GLU A 203 1.27 10.67 7.40
N GLU A 204 2.52 10.26 7.20
CA GLU A 204 3.27 10.56 5.98
C GLU A 204 2.63 9.90 4.75
N VAL A 205 2.32 8.60 4.82
CA VAL A 205 1.67 7.88 3.70
C VAL A 205 0.26 8.43 3.44
N LEU A 206 -0.49 8.76 4.48
CA LEU A 206 -1.81 9.37 4.34
C LEU A 206 -1.73 10.73 3.63
N THR A 207 -0.76 11.56 4.02
CA THR A 207 -0.50 12.86 3.38
C THR A 207 -0.16 12.68 1.90
N LEU A 208 0.71 11.72 1.56
CA LEU A 208 1.03 11.38 0.17
C LEU A 208 -0.19 10.89 -0.61
N SER A 209 -1.03 10.04 0.01
CA SER A 209 -2.24 9.51 -0.62
C SER A 209 -3.29 10.59 -0.91
N ASN A 210 -3.26 11.70 -0.18
CA ASN A 210 -4.22 12.80 -0.26
C ASN A 210 -3.63 14.06 -0.90
N HIS A 211 -2.85 13.91 -1.97
CA HIS A 211 -2.26 15.02 -2.73
C HIS A 211 -1.38 15.97 -1.88
N GLY A 212 -0.67 15.44 -0.88
CA GLY A 212 0.17 16.23 0.01
C GLY A 212 -0.61 17.07 1.03
N ARG A 213 -1.92 16.84 1.17
CA ARG A 213 -2.74 17.49 2.19
C ARG A 213 -2.62 16.72 3.49
N ALA A 214 -1.95 17.32 4.48
CA ALA A 214 -2.03 16.85 5.85
C ALA A 214 -3.49 16.77 6.29
N GLN A 215 -3.81 15.85 7.20
CA GLN A 215 -5.16 15.80 7.79
C GLN A 215 -5.53 17.20 8.32
N PRO A 216 -6.62 17.82 7.86
CA PRO A 216 -7.23 18.89 8.65
C PRO A 216 -7.81 18.23 9.92
N ASP A 217 -7.86 18.97 11.03
CA ASP A 217 -8.59 18.55 12.24
C ASP A 217 -9.91 17.87 11.83
N GLN A 218 -10.23 16.72 12.43
CA GLN A 218 -11.34 15.81 12.05
C GLN A 218 -12.71 16.51 11.83
N ALA A 219 -12.88 17.75 12.27
CA ALA A 219 -14.02 18.61 12.00
C ALA A 219 -14.23 18.95 10.50
N VAL A 220 -13.22 18.85 9.63
CA VAL A 220 -13.35 19.30 8.22
C VAL A 220 -13.74 18.18 7.24
N LEU A 221 -13.54 16.91 7.60
CA LEU A 221 -13.91 15.76 6.74
C LEU A 221 -15.38 15.36 6.84
N ALA A 222 -16.14 15.95 7.79
CA ALA A 222 -17.59 15.79 7.89
C ALA A 222 -18.37 16.47 6.74
N GLY A 223 -17.69 17.07 5.76
CA GLY A 223 -18.31 17.82 4.68
C GLY A 223 -17.81 17.44 3.29
N CYS A 224 -18.31 16.33 2.73
CA CYS A 224 -18.58 16.31 1.28
C CYS A 224 -19.76 17.27 0.93
N GLY A 225 -20.34 17.95 1.92
CA GLY A 225 -21.20 19.12 1.77
C GLY A 225 -20.40 20.42 1.70
N GLY A 226 -20.11 20.86 0.47
CA GLY A 226 -19.69 22.22 0.18
C GLY A 226 -18.17 22.44 0.19
N LEU A 227 -17.61 22.50 -1.01
CA LEU A 227 -16.41 23.28 -1.27
C LEU A 227 -16.77 24.75 -0.94
N GLN A 228 -16.69 25.16 0.33
CA GLN A 228 -16.64 26.59 0.63
C GLN A 228 -15.25 27.05 0.22
N VAL A 229 -15.18 27.59 -0.99
CA VAL A 229 -14.05 28.42 -1.42
C VAL A 229 -13.95 29.54 -0.40
N GLN A 230 -13.04 29.39 0.57
CA GLN A 230 -12.63 30.53 1.37
C GLN A 230 -11.91 31.47 0.40
N ASN A 231 -12.55 32.61 0.10
CA ASN A 231 -11.88 33.71 -0.58
C ASN A 231 -10.74 34.17 0.33
N VAL A 232 -9.53 33.70 0.05
CA VAL A 232 -8.31 34.29 0.60
C VAL A 232 -8.09 35.59 -0.18
N GLU A 233 -8.57 36.71 0.35
CA GLU A 233 -8.17 38.02 -0.15
C GLU A 233 -6.69 38.24 0.21
N HIS A 234 -5.81 38.04 -0.76
CA HIS A 234 -4.44 38.52 -0.66
C HIS A 234 -4.40 40.05 -0.88
N PRO A 235 -3.77 40.84 0.01
CA PRO A 235 -3.58 42.26 -0.22
C PRO A 235 -2.51 42.44 -1.31
N GLY A 236 -2.93 42.47 -2.58
CA GLY A 236 -2.01 42.74 -3.68
C GLY A 236 -2.41 42.38 -5.11
N SER A 237 -3.57 41.77 -5.38
CA SER A 237 -3.92 41.40 -6.77
C SER A 237 -4.73 42.49 -7.49
N HIS A 238 -4.13 43.08 -8.53
CA HIS A 238 -4.78 43.97 -9.47
C HIS A 238 -6.01 43.31 -10.14
N ARG A 239 -7.16 44.01 -10.13
CA ARG A 239 -8.37 43.63 -10.85
C ARG A 239 -8.12 43.65 -12.37
N LEU A 240 -8.10 42.49 -13.01
CA LEU A 240 -8.45 42.40 -14.42
C LEU A 240 -9.98 42.32 -14.51
N ARG A 241 -10.59 43.45 -14.90
CA ARG A 241 -11.98 43.48 -15.35
C ARG A 241 -12.05 42.79 -16.72
N THR A 242 -12.72 41.65 -16.80
CA THR A 242 -13.32 41.19 -18.04
C THR A 242 -14.83 41.26 -17.89
N GLY A 243 -15.41 42.31 -18.47
CA GLY A 243 -16.83 42.34 -18.78
C GLY A 243 -17.08 41.47 -20.01
N GLY A 244 -18.21 40.78 -20.04
CA GLY A 244 -18.63 40.00 -21.20
C GLY A 244 -19.74 39.03 -20.85
N ALA A 245 -20.97 39.52 -20.92
CA ALA A 245 -22.19 38.74 -20.78
C ALA A 245 -22.31 37.66 -21.87
N TYR A 246 -22.81 36.48 -21.51
CA TYR A 246 -23.62 35.68 -22.42
C TYR A 246 -24.85 35.16 -21.67
N ARG A 247 -25.98 35.30 -22.37
CA ARG A 247 -27.30 34.77 -22.04
C ARG A 247 -27.33 33.25 -22.12
#